data_AF-A0A8X6MQW2-F1
#
_entry.id   AF-A0A8X6MQW2-F1
#
_cell.length_a   1.000
_cell.length_b   1.000
_cell.length_c   1.000
_cell.angle_alpha   90.00
_cell.angle_beta   90.00
_cell.angle_gamma   90.00
#
_symmetry.space_group_name_H-M   'P 1'
#
loop_
_entity.id
_entity.type
_entity.pdbx_description
1 polymer ?
#
loop_
_entity_poly.entity_id
_entity_poly.type
_entity_poly.pdbx_seq_one_letter_code
_entity_poly.pdbx_strand_id
1 'polypeptide(L)'
;MERYTQCVEKYPNVWNTACSYQRHELARCSETHPIMLKAKIKCSSVFDKYERCHKKYPQDHSRCSSSFNNFLNCVETVAEDGSTS
;
A
#
# COMPACT_ATOMS: atom_id res chain seq x y z
N MET A 1 10.70 1.20 2.89
CA MET A 1 9.91 1.96 1.89
C MET A 1 10.77 3.08 1.27
N GLU A 2 11.53 3.84 2.06
CA GLU A 2 12.35 4.99 1.61
C GLU A 2 13.27 4.76 0.40
N ARG A 3 13.95 3.60 0.30
CA ARG A 3 14.88 3.33 -0.83
C ARG A 3 14.20 3.33 -2.20
N TYR A 4 12.93 2.93 -2.25
CA TYR A 4 12.15 2.97 -3.49
C TYR A 4 11.70 4.40 -3.79
N THR A 5 11.21 5.12 -2.79
CA THR A 5 10.81 6.54 -2.92
C THR A 5 11.97 7.39 -3.44
N GLN A 6 13.15 7.27 -2.83
CA GLN A 6 14.37 7.98 -3.26
C GLN A 6 14.76 7.63 -4.70
N CYS A 7 14.56 6.37 -5.13
CA CYS A 7 14.84 5.95 -6.49
C CYS A 7 13.84 6.58 -7.49
N VAL A 8 12.54 6.61 -7.15
CA VAL A 8 11.50 7.22 -7.98
C VAL A 8 11.74 8.73 -8.12
N GLU A 9 12.09 9.41 -7.03
CA GLU A 9 12.44 10.84 -7.04
C GLU A 9 13.66 11.12 -7.93
N LYS A 10 14.65 10.23 -7.93
CA LYS A 10 15.84 10.34 -8.77
C LYS A 10 15.58 10.03 -10.25
N TYR A 11 14.62 9.16 -10.55
CA TYR A 11 14.32 8.68 -11.90
C TYR A 11 12.83 8.82 -12.27
N PRO A 12 12.22 10.01 -12.19
CA PRO A 12 10.77 10.19 -12.27
C PRO A 12 10.14 9.76 -13.60
N ASN A 13 10.91 9.74 -14.69
CA ASN A 13 10.41 9.37 -16.03
C ASN A 13 10.66 7.90 -16.38
N VAL A 14 11.55 7.20 -15.66
CA VAL A 14 11.99 5.82 -15.98
C VAL A 14 12.05 4.91 -14.76
N TRP A 15 11.40 5.31 -13.67
CA TRP A 15 11.42 4.61 -12.38
C TRP A 15 10.93 3.15 -12.50
N ASN A 16 9.99 2.88 -13.41
CA ASN A 16 9.43 1.56 -13.63
C ASN A 16 10.51 0.52 -13.98
N THR A 17 11.54 0.95 -14.72
CA THR A 17 12.68 0.09 -15.10
C THR A 17 13.86 0.32 -14.16
N ALA A 18 14.23 1.58 -13.89
CA ALA A 18 15.41 1.95 -13.10
C ALA A 18 15.31 1.54 -11.62
N CYS A 19 14.09 1.46 -11.07
CA CYS A 19 13.83 1.10 -9.68
C CYS A 19 13.21 -0.30 -9.55
N SER A 20 13.32 -1.14 -10.58
CA SER A 20 12.70 -2.46 -10.63
C SER A 20 13.15 -3.38 -9.49
N TYR A 21 14.42 -3.30 -9.08
CA TYR A 21 14.95 -4.05 -7.95
C TYR A 21 14.28 -3.66 -6.63
N GLN A 22 14.25 -2.36 -6.32
CA GLN A 22 13.63 -1.82 -5.11
C GLN A 22 12.12 -2.11 -5.09
N ARG A 23 11.48 -2.09 -6.26
CA ARG A 23 10.07 -2.48 -6.43
C ARG A 23 9.85 -3.96 -6.10
N HIS A 24 10.71 -4.85 -6.59
CA HIS A 24 10.64 -6.28 -6.25
C HIS A 24 10.86 -6.53 -4.76
N GLU A 25 11.84 -5.85 -4.15
CA GLU A 25 12.08 -5.98 -2.70
C GLU A 25 10.87 -5.49 -1.88
N LEU A 26 10.22 -4.41 -2.31
CA LEU A 26 8.96 -3.94 -1.71
C LEU A 26 7.83 -4.96 -1.85
N ALA A 27 7.64 -5.50 -3.05
CA ALA A 27 6.63 -6.53 -3.31
C ALA A 27 6.86 -7.76 -2.42
N ARG A 28 8.11 -8.24 -2.34
CA ARG A 28 8.50 -9.36 -1.48
C ARG A 28 8.16 -9.09 -0.02
N CYS A 29 8.45 -7.90 0.49
CA CYS A 29 8.08 -7.51 1.86
C CYS A 29 6.56 -7.55 2.09
N SER A 30 5.77 -7.05 1.13
CA SER A 30 4.31 -7.10 1.24
C SER A 30 3.73 -8.52 1.28
N GLU A 31 4.46 -9.50 0.72
CA GLU A 31 4.04 -10.90 0.65
C GLU A 31 4.56 -11.75 1.82
N THR A 32 5.74 -11.44 2.37
CA THR A 32 6.38 -12.27 3.41
C THR A 32 6.30 -11.69 4.81
N HIS A 33 6.05 -10.38 4.94
CA HIS A 33 6.07 -9.74 6.25
C HIS A 33 4.81 -10.10 7.06
N PRO A 34 4.95 -10.67 8.27
CA PRO A 34 3.81 -11.15 9.07
C PRO A 34 2.76 -10.07 9.36
N ILE A 35 3.19 -8.82 9.59
CA ILE A 35 2.29 -7.68 9.79
C ILE A 35 1.51 -7.36 8.52
N MET A 36 2.13 -7.44 7.33
CA MET A 36 1.45 -7.17 6.06
C MET A 36 0.43 -8.26 5.74
N LEU A 37 0.75 -9.52 6.03
CA LEU A 37 -0.18 -10.63 5.92
C LEU A 37 -1.39 -10.47 6.87
N LYS A 38 -1.14 -10.10 8.14
CA LYS A 38 -2.21 -9.81 9.10
C LYS A 38 -3.07 -8.64 8.63
N ALA A 39 -2.48 -7.57 8.13
CA ALA A 39 -3.19 -6.40 7.61
C ALA A 39 -4.05 -6.77 6.40
N LYS A 40 -3.52 -7.58 5.47
CA LYS A 40 -4.28 -8.07 4.31
C LYS A 40 -5.54 -8.84 4.72
N ILE A 41 -5.47 -9.63 5.79
CA ILE A 41 -6.62 -10.38 6.31
C ILE A 41 -7.58 -9.44 7.08
N LYS A 42 -7.08 -8.74 8.09
CA LYS A 42 -7.90 -7.90 8.99
C LYS A 42 -8.55 -6.71 8.26
N CYS A 43 -7.84 -6.10 7.33
CA CYS A 43 -8.30 -4.90 6.61
C CYS A 43 -8.96 -5.20 5.26
N SER A 44 -9.13 -6.48 4.90
CA SER A 44 -9.74 -6.92 3.63
C SER A 44 -11.08 -6.22 3.32
N SER A 45 -11.99 -6.17 4.29
CA SER A 45 -13.32 -5.55 4.12
C SER A 45 -13.27 -4.05 3.82
N VAL A 46 -12.27 -3.34 4.36
CA VAL A 46 -12.06 -1.90 4.15
C VAL A 46 -11.38 -1.68 2.80
N PHE A 47 -10.41 -2.52 2.47
CA PHE A 47 -9.75 -2.54 1.16
C PHE A 47 -10.76 -2.77 0.03
N ASP A 48 -11.69 -3.71 0.20
CA ASP A 48 -12.75 -3.99 -0.79
C ASP A 48 -13.63 -2.76 -1.06
N LYS A 49 -13.90 -1.92 -0.04
CA LYS A 49 -14.67 -0.68 -0.23
C LYS A 49 -13.88 0.33 -1.07
N TYR A 50 -12.58 0.46 -0.79
CA TYR A 50 -11.69 1.28 -1.60
C TYR A 50 -11.62 0.79 -3.05
N GLU A 51 -11.45 -0.52 -3.28
CA GLU A 51 -11.44 -1.12 -4.61
C GLU A 51 -12.75 -0.90 -5.37
N ARG A 52 -13.90 -1.10 -4.71
CA ARG A 52 -15.21 -0.83 -5.31
C ARG A 52 -15.37 0.64 -5.70
N CYS A 53 -14.88 1.56 -4.89
CA CYS A 53 -14.87 2.98 -5.21
C CYS A 53 -14.00 3.25 -6.45
N HIS A 54 -12.79 2.70 -6.50
CA HIS A 54 -11.88 2.84 -7.64
C HIS A 54 -12.47 2.29 -8.93
N LYS A 55 -13.12 1.12 -8.88
CA LYS A 55 -13.83 0.53 -10.03
C LYS A 55 -14.98 1.43 -10.52
N LYS A 56 -15.62 2.18 -9.61
CA LYS A 56 -16.71 3.11 -9.92
C LYS A 56 -16.20 4.45 -10.46
N TYR A 57 -15.02 4.92 -10.02
CA TYR A 57 -14.45 6.23 -10.36
C TYR A 57 -12.99 6.11 -10.88
N PRO A 58 -12.76 5.44 -12.02
CA PRO A 58 -11.41 5.15 -12.51
C PRO A 58 -10.61 6.38 -12.97
N GLN A 59 -11.28 7.52 -13.20
CA GLN A 59 -10.65 8.78 -13.62
C GLN A 59 -10.62 9.82 -12.50
N ASP A 60 -11.23 9.52 -11.34
CA ASP A 60 -11.34 10.46 -10.23
C ASP A 60 -11.08 9.74 -8.90
N HIS A 61 -9.79 9.48 -8.64
CA HIS A 61 -9.34 8.82 -7.42
C HIS A 61 -9.64 9.65 -6.15
N SER A 62 -9.83 10.98 -6.29
CA SER A 62 -10.11 11.87 -5.16
C SER A 62 -11.44 11.52 -4.46
N ARG A 63 -12.40 10.94 -5.19
CA ARG A 63 -13.67 10.45 -4.63
C ARG A 63 -13.50 9.28 -3.67
N CYS A 64 -12.37 8.58 -3.75
CA CYS A 64 -12.08 7.40 -2.94
C CYS A 64 -11.19 7.70 -1.74
N SER A 65 -10.77 8.95 -1.55
CA SER A 65 -9.88 9.40 -0.47
C SER A 65 -10.34 8.93 0.92
N SER A 66 -11.64 9.00 1.20
CA SER A 66 -12.17 8.55 2.50
C SER A 66 -12.02 7.03 2.70
N SER A 67 -12.31 6.22 1.67
CA SER A 67 -12.11 4.76 1.75
C SER A 67 -10.63 4.40 1.83
N PHE A 68 -9.77 5.16 1.15
CA PHE A 68 -8.32 5.00 1.21
C PHE A 68 -7.77 5.31 2.60
N ASN A 69 -8.16 6.44 3.21
CA ASN A 69 -7.76 6.80 4.57
C ASN A 69 -8.22 5.75 5.60
N ASN A 70 -9.45 5.23 5.47
CA ASN A 70 -9.92 4.16 6.35
C ASN A 70 -9.08 2.88 6.21
N PHE A 71 -8.62 2.57 4.99
CA PHE A 71 -7.73 1.44 4.77
C PHE A 71 -6.37 1.67 5.43
N LEU A 72 -5.77 2.87 5.27
CA LEU A 72 -4.51 3.23 5.92
C LEU A 72 -4.60 3.14 7.45
N ASN A 73 -5.64 3.71 8.05
CA ASN A 73 -5.87 3.64 9.50
C ASN A 73 -5.94 2.18 9.99
N CYS A 74 -6.62 1.30 9.25
CA CYS A 74 -6.67 -0.11 9.61
C CYS A 74 -5.29 -0.77 9.57
N VAL A 75 -4.48 -0.48 8.55
CA VAL A 75 -3.11 -1.01 8.43
C VAL A 75 -2.23 -0.50 9.57
N GLU A 76 -2.34 0.77 9.93
CA GLU A 76 -1.62 1.37 11.07
C GLU A 76 -1.98 0.70 12.39
N THR A 77 -3.27 0.52 12.69
CA THR A 77 -3.72 -0.20 13.90
C THR A 77 -3.15 -1.63 13.96
N VAL A 78 -3.12 -2.34 12.82
CA VAL A 78 -2.54 -3.70 12.78
C VAL A 78 -1.02 -3.70 12.98
N ALA A 79 -0.33 -2.66 12.52
CA ALA A 79 1.10 -2.49 12.72
C ALA A 79 1.45 -2.15 14.19
N GLU A 80 0.65 -1.31 14.83
CA GLU A 80 0.77 -0.97 16.25
C GLU A 80 0.50 -2.19 17.14
N ASP A 81 -0.58 -2.94 16.87
CA ASP A 81 -0.89 -4.22 17.53
C ASP A 81 0.25 -5.24 17.41
N GLY A 82 1.02 -5.20 16.31
CA GLY A 82 2.14 -6.09 16.05
C GLY A 82 3.45 -5.66 16.69
N SER A 83 3.53 -4.44 17.21
CA SER A 83 4.76 -3.86 17.80
C SER A 83 4.83 -4.02 19.33
N THR A 84 3.71 -4.41 19.96
CA THR A 84 3.56 -4.63 21.41
C THR A 84 3.62 -6.10 21.84
N SER A 85 4.05 -7.02 20.95
CA SER A 85 4.21 -8.46 21.25
C SER A 85 5.66 -8.91 21.19
#